data_AF-H1BAG5-F1
#
_entry.id   AF-H1BAG5-F1
#
_cell.length_a   1.000
_cell.length_b   1.000
_cell.length_c   1.000
_cell.angle_alpha   90.00
_cell.angle_beta   90.00
_cell.angle_gamma   90.00
#
_symmetry.space_group_name_H-M   'P 1'
#
loop_
_entity.id
_entity.type
_entity.pdbx_description
1 polymer ?
#
loop_
_entity_poly.entity_id
_entity_poly.type
_entity_poly.pdbx_seq_one_letter_code
_entity_poly.pdbx_strand_id
1 'polypeptide(L)' 'MIDKAWQGKGLGKQALQTSIDFVKTMPCGKAEFVWLSYEAENTAARALYYAAGFHENNELCDGETVAVLRLKEA' A
#
# COMPACT_ATOMS: atom_id res chain seq x y z
N MET A 1 11.50 -1.46 1.62
CA MET A 1 12.20 -0.54 0.70
C MET A 1 12.94 -1.36 -0.36
N ILE A 2 12.96 -0.92 -1.62
CA ILE A 2 13.71 -1.56 -2.71
C ILE A 2 15.03 -0.81 -2.89
N ASP A 3 16.14 -1.55 -2.91
CA ASP A 3 17.46 -1.00 -3.19
C ASP A 3 17.47 -0.21 -4.50
N LYS A 4 18.16 0.93 -4.51
CA LYS A 4 18.20 1.85 -5.66
C LYS A 4 18.63 1.17 -6.96
N ALA A 5 19.58 0.24 -6.93
CA ALA A 5 20.05 -0.51 -8.10
C ALA A 5 18.97 -1.45 -8.69
N TRP A 6 17.91 -1.72 -7.92
CA TRP A 6 16.83 -2.64 -8.25
C TRP A 6 15.47 -1.96 -8.45
N GLN A 7 15.42 -0.63 -8.35
CA GLN A 7 14.21 0.15 -8.65
C GLN A 7 13.90 0.15 -10.16
N GLY A 8 12.67 0.51 -10.53
CA GLY A 8 12.21 0.53 -11.93
C GLY A 8 11.97 -0.84 -12.57
N LYS A 9 12.25 -1.95 -11.85
CA LYS A 9 12.07 -3.33 -12.32
C LYS A 9 10.73 -3.97 -11.92
N GLY A 10 9.81 -3.19 -11.37
CA GLY A 10 8.51 -3.69 -10.90
C GLY A 10 8.53 -4.42 -9.54
N LEU A 11 9.69 -4.52 -8.89
CA LEU A 11 9.83 -5.24 -7.61
C LEU A 11 8.98 -4.63 -6.49
N GLY A 12 8.85 -3.29 -6.43
CA GLY A 12 8.00 -2.63 -5.44
C GLY A 12 6.53 -3.04 -5.57
N LYS A 13 6.03 -3.18 -6.81
CA LYS A 13 4.68 -3.66 -7.11
C LYS A 13 4.49 -5.12 -6.69
N GLN A 14 5.45 -5.98 -7.01
CA GLN A 14 5.41 -7.40 -6.64
C GLN A 14 5.42 -7.56 -5.12
N ALA A 15 6.34 -6.89 -4.42
CA ALA A 15 6.43 -6.95 -2.96
C ALA A 15 5.14 -6.46 -2.29
N LEU A 16 4.56 -5.34 -2.75
CA LEU A 16 3.29 -4.83 -2.22
C LEU A 16 2.15 -5.83 -2.43
N GLN A 17 2.03 -6.42 -3.62
CA GLN A 17 1.01 -7.42 -3.90
C GLN A 17 1.16 -8.66 -3.01
N THR A 18 2.38 -9.18 -2.86
CA THR A 18 2.66 -10.32 -1.98
C THR A 18 2.28 -10.02 -0.53
N SER A 19 2.56 -8.82 -0.03
CA SER A 19 2.14 -8.40 1.31
C SER A 19 0.62 -8.35 1.46
N ILE A 20 -0.10 -7.79 0.48
CA ILE A 20 -1.58 -7.74 0.51
C ILE A 20 -2.16 -9.16 0.49
N ASP A 21 -1.63 -10.04 -0.36
CA ASP A 21 -2.10 -11.42 -0.47
C ASP A 21 -1.84 -12.19 0.83
N PHE A 22 -0.72 -11.95 1.49
CA PHE A 22 -0.45 -12.49 2.82
C PHE A 22 -1.45 -11.97 3.87
N VAL A 23 -1.76 -10.66 3.90
CA VAL A 23 -2.76 -10.13 4.84
C VAL A 23 -4.14 -10.76 4.61
N LYS A 24 -4.52 -11.03 3.35
CA LYS A 24 -5.79 -11.69 3.01
C LYS A 24 -5.90 -13.13 3.55
N THR A 25 -4.80 -13.79 3.87
CA THR A 25 -4.84 -15.11 4.54
C THR A 25 -5.17 -15.01 6.03
N MET A 26 -5.50 -13.82 6.53
CA MET A 26 -5.91 -13.55 7.91
C MET A 26 -4.92 -14.09 8.97
N PRO A 27 -3.59 -13.86 8.82
CA PRO A 27 -2.59 -14.44 9.73
C PRO A 27 -2.76 -13.98 11.19
N CYS A 28 -3.42 -12.83 11.39
CA CYS A 28 -3.72 -12.25 12.70
C CYS A 28 -5.23 -12.08 12.93
N GLY A 29 -6.08 -12.81 12.20
CA GLY A 29 -7.53 -12.67 12.22
C GLY A 29 -8.08 -11.81 11.08
N LYS A 30 -9.41 -11.60 11.09
CA LYS A 30 -10.13 -10.89 10.01
C LYS A 30 -9.73 -9.42 9.98
N ALA A 31 -9.26 -8.97 8.81
CA ALA A 31 -8.99 -7.57 8.53
C ALA A 31 -9.95 -7.07 7.44
N GLU A 32 -10.55 -5.90 7.65
CA GLU A 32 -11.42 -5.25 6.66
C GLU A 32 -10.65 -4.30 5.74
N PHE A 33 -9.53 -3.76 6.22
CA PHE A 33 -8.75 -2.74 5.54
C PHE A 33 -7.24 -2.98 5.72
N VAL A 34 -6.48 -2.61 4.69
CA VAL A 34 -5.04 -2.33 4.79
C VAL A 34 -4.88 -0.84 4.57
N TRP A 35 -4.06 -0.18 5.39
CA TRP A 35 -3.78 1.24 5.25
C TRP A 35 -2.28 1.51 5.39
N LEU A 36 -1.86 2.64 4.85
CA LEU A 36 -0.51 3.17 4.96
C LEU A 36 -0.57 4.69 4.86
N SER A 37 0.48 5.35 5.31
CA SER A 37 0.70 6.78 5.10
C SER A 37 1.94 7.02 4.23
N TYR A 38 1.98 8.17 3.55
CA TYR A 38 3.15 8.64 2.81
C TYR A 38 3.16 10.17 2.66
N GLU A 39 4.35 10.75 2.59
CA GLU A 39 4.55 12.16 2.23
C GLU A 39 3.88 12.53 0.91
N ALA A 40 3.10 13.62 0.88
CA ALA A 40 2.28 14.01 -0.27
C ALA A 40 3.11 14.25 -1.54
N GLU A 41 4.37 14.66 -1.39
CA GLU A 41 5.33 14.91 -2.48
C GLU A 41 5.85 13.61 -3.10
N ASN A 42 5.67 12.46 -2.44
CA ASN A 42 6.11 11.15 -2.94
C ASN A 42 5.16 10.60 -4.00
N THR A 43 5.16 11.26 -5.16
CA THR A 43 4.30 10.93 -6.31
C THR A 43 4.51 9.52 -6.84
N ALA A 44 5.72 8.96 -6.70
CA ALA A 44 6.02 7.58 -7.07
C ALA A 44 5.30 6.56 -6.17
N ALA A 45 5.31 6.79 -4.84
CA ALA A 45 4.57 5.95 -3.90
C ALA A 45 3.07 6.09 -4.12
N ARG A 46 2.56 7.31 -4.27
CA ARG A 46 1.15 7.59 -4.62
C ARG A 46 0.69 6.79 -5.84
N ALA A 47 1.43 6.85 -6.94
CA ALA A 47 1.09 6.11 -8.16
C ALA A 47 1.13 4.59 -7.96
N LEU A 48 2.12 4.08 -7.22
CA LEU A 48 2.24 2.66 -6.88
C LEU A 48 1.03 2.17 -6.07
N TYR A 49 0.65 2.89 -5.01
CA TYR A 49 -0.46 2.51 -4.14
C TYR A 49 -1.81 2.62 -4.86
N TYR A 50 -2.01 3.68 -5.63
CA TYR A 50 -3.21 3.84 -6.46
C TYR A 50 -3.36 2.68 -7.46
N ALA A 51 -2.27 2.28 -8.13
CA ALA A 51 -2.27 1.13 -9.04
C ALA A 51 -2.53 -0.21 -8.35
N ALA A 52 -2.29 -0.31 -7.04
CA ALA A 52 -2.61 -1.48 -6.21
C ALA A 52 -4.03 -1.43 -5.62
N GLY A 53 -4.81 -0.38 -5.89
CA GLY A 53 -6.20 -0.22 -5.44
C GLY A 53 -6.39 0.52 -4.12
N PHE A 54 -5.34 1.17 -3.61
CA PHE A 54 -5.49 2.09 -2.48
C PHE A 54 -6.09 3.42 -2.94
N HIS A 55 -6.88 4.04 -2.08
CA HIS A 55 -7.42 5.37 -2.29
C HIS A 55 -7.18 6.25 -1.05
N GLU A 56 -6.79 7.50 -1.30
CA GLU A 56 -6.62 8.52 -0.25
C GLU A 56 -7.98 8.75 0.44
N ASN A 57 -8.02 8.74 1.78
CA ASN A 57 -9.25 8.90 2.56
C ASN A 57 -9.41 10.31 3.17
N ASN A 58 -8.55 11.26 2.78
CA ASN A 58 -8.44 12.62 3.32
C ASN A 58 -7.98 12.71 4.79
N GLU A 59 -7.53 11.62 5.39
CA GLU A 59 -6.90 11.66 6.71
C GLU A 59 -5.39 11.89 6.59
N LEU A 60 -4.82 12.45 7.66
CA LEU A 60 -3.39 12.61 7.82
C LEU A 60 -2.91 11.83 9.04
N CYS A 61 -1.78 11.14 8.91
CA CYS A 61 -1.08 10.49 10.02
C CYS A 61 0.30 11.14 10.12
N ASP A 62 0.57 11.85 11.21
CA ASP A 62 1.83 12.58 11.42
C ASP A 62 2.22 13.54 10.27
N GLY A 63 1.21 14.12 9.61
CA GLY A 63 1.39 15.02 8.46
C GLY A 63 1.42 14.33 7.10
N GLU A 64 1.50 12.99 7.06
CA GLU A 64 1.49 12.19 5.84
C GLU A 64 0.07 11.85 5.39
N THR A 65 -0.14 11.76 4.08
CA THR A 65 -1.43 11.36 3.47
C THR A 65 -1.71 9.89 3.73
N VAL A 66 -2.90 9.58 4.25
CA VAL A 66 -3.36 8.20 4.46
C VAL A 66 -4.07 7.67 3.20
N ALA A 67 -3.71 6.45 2.80
CA ALA A 67 -4.40 5.71 1.75
C ALA A 67 -4.86 4.33 2.24
N VAL A 68 -6.06 3.94 1.83
CA VAL A 68 -6.76 2.76 2.31
C VAL A 68 -7.12 1.82 1.16
N LEU A 69 -6.87 0.53 1.36
CA LEU A 69 -7.33 -0.58 0.52
C LEU A 69 -8.37 -1.37 1.31
N ARG A 70 -9.59 -1.45 0.78
CA ARG A 70 -10.63 -2.32 1.34
C ARG A 70 -10.42 -3.76 0.88
N LEU A 71 -10.26 -4.67 1.83
CA LEU A 71 -10.20 -6.11 1.56
C LEU A 71 -11.63 -6.59 1.36
N LYS A 72 -12.03 -6.91 0.12
CA LYS A 72 -13.35 -7.52 -0.12
C LYS A 72 -13.39 -8.89 0.58
N GLU A 73 -14.56 -9.25 1.12
CA GLU A 73 -14.80 -10.61 1.60
C GLU A 73 -14.59 -11.58 0.43
N ALA A 74 -13.81 -12.64 0.70
CA ALA A 74 -13.63 -13.76 -0.21
C ALA A 74 -14.83 -14.72 -0.11
#